data_AF-A0AAV8WNJ1-F1
#
_entry.id   AF-A0AAV8WNJ1-F1
#
_cell.length_a   1.000
_cell.length_b   1.000
_cell.length_c   1.000
_cell.angle_alpha   90.00
_cell.angle_beta   90.00
_cell.angle_gamma   90.00
#
_symmetry.space_group_name_H-M   'P 1'
#
loop_
_entity.id
_entity.type
_entity.pdbx_description
1 polymer ?
#
loop_
_entity_poly.entity_id
_entity_poly.type
_entity_poly.pdbx_seq_one_letter_code
_entity_poly.pdbx_strand_id
1 'polypeptide(L)'
;MLTAIFSYSVRSETMQSCDSLIYCQGELLDTIQTSGIFDDSKTFVDMIQVNALNKTLENFDQLMIDTNNNPTKEELKQFVENNFVAEGELDEWSPTDYKSNPAFLKKIDDIVVRDFARNLVSIWPDLARKVKNTVSENPDRHSLIPVPNGFIVPGGALQGAVLLGLVLDSERVYYLNRSQPPLLSLMVSLYIDATKNLEWLRENIETIEDELKWWLTNRVTVVERDGVKYSLAHYASESGTPRPESYHEDVRTCATFESENDKVMLS
;
A
#
# COMPACT_ATOMS: atom_id res chain seq x y z
N MET A 1 17.46 20.38 8.73
CA MET A 1 17.29 21.22 7.54
C MET A 1 17.50 20.34 6.32
N LEU A 2 16.41 19.81 5.77
CA LEU A 2 16.21 19.35 4.38
C LEU A 2 14.81 18.72 4.34
N THR A 3 13.80 19.58 4.30
CA THR A 3 12.42 19.25 3.93
C THR A 3 12.41 19.10 2.41
N ALA A 4 12.25 17.87 1.92
CA ALA A 4 11.97 17.63 0.50
C ALA A 4 10.46 17.81 0.28
N ILE A 5 10.06 19.04 -0.07
CA ILE A 5 8.72 19.32 -0.56
C ILE A 5 8.75 19.00 -2.06
N PHE A 6 8.29 17.82 -2.44
CA PHE A 6 7.95 17.56 -3.83
C PHE A 6 6.61 18.23 -4.11
N SER A 7 6.66 19.34 -4.84
CA SER A 7 5.49 19.94 -5.47
C SER A 7 5.49 19.52 -6.93
N TYR A 8 4.63 18.58 -7.28
CA TYR A 8 4.26 18.30 -8.67
C TYR A 8 2.81 18.72 -8.84
N SER A 9 2.60 19.75 -9.66
CA SER A 9 1.29 20.16 -10.15
C SER A 9 1.28 19.96 -11.65
N VAL A 10 0.88 18.76 -12.07
CA VAL A 10 0.23 18.55 -13.36
C VAL A 10 -1.06 17.81 -13.02
N ARG A 11 -2.19 18.51 -13.13
CA ARG A 11 -3.51 17.89 -12.91
C ARG A 11 -3.79 16.99 -14.12
N SER A 12 -3.61 15.68 -13.94
CA SER A 12 -4.14 14.68 -14.88
C SER A 12 -5.66 14.84 -14.97
N GLU A 13 -6.24 14.65 -16.17
CA GLU A 13 -7.69 14.69 -16.37
C GLU A 13 -8.40 13.49 -15.69
N THR A 14 -7.65 12.49 -15.21
CA THR A 14 -8.13 11.35 -14.43
C THR A 14 -7.56 11.37 -13.01
N MET A 15 -8.41 11.25 -11.98
CA MET A 15 -7.97 11.06 -10.60
C MET A 15 -7.34 9.66 -10.47
N GLN A 16 -6.03 9.61 -10.23
CA GLN A 16 -5.27 8.36 -10.08
C GLN A 16 -4.80 8.19 -8.63
N SER A 17 -4.52 6.95 -8.22
CA SER A 17 -3.95 6.67 -6.90
C SER A 17 -2.53 7.20 -6.71
N CYS A 18 -1.73 7.26 -7.79
CA CYS A 18 -0.40 7.85 -7.77
C CYS A 18 0.10 8.24 -9.18
N ASP A 19 1.25 8.93 -9.24
CA ASP A 19 1.83 9.44 -10.49
C ASP A 19 2.64 8.38 -11.29
N SER A 20 2.84 7.17 -10.76
CA SER A 20 3.67 6.15 -11.39
C SER A 20 3.09 5.66 -12.72
N LEU A 21 3.81 5.90 -13.82
CA LEU A 21 3.49 5.46 -15.19
C LEU A 21 3.64 3.94 -15.43
N ILE A 22 3.98 3.18 -14.38
CA ILE A 22 4.12 1.72 -14.44
C ILE A 22 3.21 1.07 -13.41
N TYR A 23 3.14 1.61 -12.19
CA TYR A 23 2.42 0.97 -11.09
C TYR A 23 1.04 1.55 -10.83
N CYS A 24 0.70 2.71 -11.38
CA CYS A 24 -0.59 3.37 -11.16
C CYS A 24 -1.34 3.68 -12.45
N GLN A 25 -0.62 4.05 -13.52
CA GLN A 25 -1.23 4.52 -14.77
C GLN A 25 -0.38 4.19 -15.99
N GLY A 26 -0.92 4.44 -17.18
CA GLY A 26 -0.19 4.34 -18.45
C GLY A 26 -0.49 3.07 -19.25
N GLU A 27 -0.13 3.13 -20.53
CA GLU A 27 -0.39 2.06 -21.51
C GLU A 27 0.35 0.76 -21.19
N LEU A 28 1.54 0.85 -20.61
CA LEU A 28 2.31 -0.32 -20.18
C LEU A 28 1.52 -1.13 -19.13
N LEU A 29 1.01 -0.47 -18.10
CA LEU A 29 0.20 -1.13 -17.06
C LEU A 29 -1.05 -1.77 -17.68
N ASP A 30 -1.80 -1.00 -18.47
CA ASP A 30 -3.04 -1.48 -19.11
C ASP A 30 -2.79 -2.71 -20.01
N THR A 31 -1.76 -2.64 -20.86
CA THR A 31 -1.38 -3.72 -21.78
C THR A 31 -1.02 -4.99 -21.02
N ILE A 32 -0.21 -4.89 -19.96
CA ILE A 32 0.17 -6.06 -19.18
C ILE A 32 -1.04 -6.64 -18.43
N GLN A 33 -1.82 -5.80 -17.74
CA GLN A 33 -2.94 -6.26 -16.93
C GLN A 33 -4.08 -6.86 -17.76
N THR A 34 -4.33 -6.35 -18.96
CA THR A 34 -5.40 -6.86 -19.84
C THR A 34 -4.97 -8.06 -20.69
N SER A 35 -3.66 -8.28 -20.87
CA SER A 35 -3.14 -9.42 -21.64
C SER A 35 -3.42 -10.80 -21.02
N GLY A 36 -3.64 -10.85 -19.70
CA GLY A 36 -3.80 -12.11 -18.97
C GLY A 36 -2.57 -13.02 -19.09
N ILE A 37 -1.36 -12.46 -18.94
CA ILE A 37 -0.10 -13.22 -18.81
C ILE A 37 0.16 -13.69 -17.38
N PHE A 38 -0.49 -13.07 -16.39
CA PHE A 38 -0.51 -13.46 -14.97
C PHE A 38 -1.91 -13.91 -14.55
N ASP A 39 -1.99 -14.75 -13.52
CA ASP A 39 -3.25 -15.27 -12.98
C ASP A 39 -4.00 -14.24 -12.10
N ASP A 40 -3.27 -13.24 -11.58
CA ASP A 40 -3.79 -12.15 -10.76
C ASP A 40 -3.14 -10.81 -11.13
N SER A 41 -3.85 -9.72 -10.88
CA SER A 41 -3.38 -8.36 -11.19
C SER A 41 -2.28 -7.86 -10.24
N LYS A 42 -2.12 -8.47 -9.06
CA LYS A 42 -1.15 -8.02 -8.05
C LYS A 42 0.27 -8.42 -8.40
N THR A 43 0.45 -9.59 -9.02
CA THR A 43 1.76 -10.13 -9.38
C THR A 43 2.62 -9.11 -10.13
N PHE A 44 2.08 -8.45 -11.17
CA PHE A 44 2.85 -7.49 -11.97
C PHE A 44 3.21 -6.21 -11.19
N VAL A 45 2.26 -5.63 -10.47
CA VAL A 45 2.47 -4.36 -9.76
C VAL A 45 3.37 -4.49 -8.53
N ASP A 46 3.65 -5.72 -8.10
CA ASP A 46 4.65 -6.05 -7.07
C ASP A 46 6.04 -6.36 -7.65
N MET A 47 6.20 -6.48 -8.97
CA MET A 47 7.51 -6.71 -9.57
C MET A 47 8.39 -5.45 -9.52
N ILE A 48 9.70 -5.67 -9.43
CA ILE A 48 10.71 -4.62 -9.34
C ILE A 48 11.24 -4.34 -10.74
N GLN A 49 11.36 -3.07 -11.13
CA GLN A 49 12.02 -2.69 -12.37
C GLN A 49 13.53 -2.98 -12.31
N VAL A 50 14.06 -3.64 -13.35
CA VAL A 50 15.50 -3.87 -13.52
C VAL A 50 16.22 -2.57 -13.89
N ASN A 51 15.58 -1.77 -14.74
CA ASN A 51 16.10 -0.52 -15.26
C ASN A 51 15.39 0.71 -14.65
N ALA A 52 15.92 1.91 -14.92
CA ALA A 52 15.23 3.15 -14.58
C ALA A 52 13.94 3.31 -15.41
N LEU A 53 12.96 4.05 -14.87
CA LEU A 53 11.65 4.28 -15.48
C LEU A 53 11.72 4.58 -16.98
N ASN A 54 12.51 5.59 -17.37
CA ASN A 54 12.62 6.00 -18.78
C ASN A 54 13.09 4.85 -19.68
N LYS A 55 14.01 4.02 -19.19
CA LYS A 55 14.54 2.92 -19.98
C LYS A 55 13.52 1.79 -20.14
N THR A 56 12.76 1.50 -19.10
CA THR A 56 11.66 0.53 -19.15
C THR A 56 10.59 0.98 -20.15
N LEU A 57 10.23 2.26 -20.13
CA LEU A 57 9.27 2.84 -21.08
C LEU A 57 9.80 2.83 -22.52
N GLU A 58 11.06 3.21 -22.76
CA GLU A 58 11.70 3.10 -24.09
C GLU A 58 11.65 1.67 -24.64
N ASN A 59 11.93 0.68 -23.78
CA ASN A 59 11.90 -0.73 -24.18
C ASN A 59 10.46 -1.18 -24.51
N PHE A 60 9.46 -0.63 -23.83
CA PHE A 60 8.05 -0.90 -24.12
C PHE A 60 7.62 -0.24 -25.43
N ASP A 61 7.97 1.02 -25.65
CA ASP A 61 7.68 1.73 -26.90
C ASP A 61 8.28 0.97 -28.11
N GLN A 62 9.50 0.44 -27.96
CA GLN A 62 10.13 -0.38 -28.99
C GLN A 62 9.36 -1.67 -29.27
N LEU A 63 8.90 -2.38 -28.22
CA LEU A 63 8.05 -3.57 -28.38
C LEU A 63 6.76 -3.24 -29.15
N MET A 64 6.12 -2.11 -28.83
CA MET A 64 4.89 -1.67 -29.49
C MET A 64 5.14 -1.33 -30.96
N ILE A 65 6.27 -0.67 -31.27
CA ILE A 65 6.69 -0.41 -32.66
C ILE A 65 6.91 -1.73 -33.43
N ASP A 66 7.67 -2.66 -32.85
CA ASP A 66 8.06 -3.91 -33.53
C ASP A 66 6.86 -4.83 -33.80
N THR A 67 5.85 -4.78 -32.93
CA THR A 67 4.63 -5.59 -33.02
C THR A 67 3.44 -4.87 -33.64
N ASN A 68 3.65 -3.63 -34.13
CA ASN A 68 2.59 -2.77 -34.67
C ASN A 68 1.40 -2.63 -33.69
N ASN A 69 1.70 -2.31 -32.44
CA ASN A 69 0.81 -2.14 -31.30
C ASN A 69 -0.07 -3.37 -30.97
N ASN A 70 0.39 -4.58 -31.30
CA ASN A 70 -0.35 -5.81 -31.03
C ASN A 70 0.58 -6.97 -30.65
N PRO A 71 1.30 -6.86 -29.52
CA PRO A 71 2.21 -7.90 -29.06
C PRO A 71 1.46 -9.17 -28.62
N THR A 72 2.06 -10.32 -28.88
CA THR A 72 1.60 -11.63 -28.40
C THR A 72 1.85 -11.79 -26.90
N LYS A 73 1.17 -12.76 -26.26
CA LYS A 73 1.40 -13.07 -24.84
C LYS A 73 2.86 -13.48 -24.57
N GLU A 74 3.47 -14.20 -25.50
CA GLU A 74 4.85 -14.63 -25.43
C GLU A 74 5.81 -13.44 -25.48
N GLU A 75 5.58 -12.47 -26.38
CA GLU A 75 6.38 -11.25 -26.47
C GLU A 75 6.23 -10.38 -25.21
N LEU A 76 5.02 -10.25 -24.67
CA LEU A 76 4.77 -9.54 -23.41
C LEU A 76 5.48 -10.22 -22.23
N LYS A 77 5.43 -11.55 -22.14
CA LYS A 77 6.17 -12.31 -21.11
C LYS A 77 7.66 -12.06 -21.22
N GLN A 78 8.21 -12.13 -22.43
CA GLN A 78 9.63 -11.86 -22.67
C GLN A 78 10.01 -10.42 -22.30
N PHE A 79 9.15 -9.44 -22.61
CA PHE A 79 9.33 -8.05 -22.20
C PHE A 79 9.39 -7.93 -20.68
N VAL A 80 8.45 -8.56 -19.96
CA VAL A 80 8.41 -8.51 -18.50
C VAL A 80 9.65 -9.18 -17.90
N GLU A 81 10.04 -10.36 -18.38
CA GLU A 81 11.24 -11.08 -17.93
C GLU A 81 12.53 -10.28 -18.13
N ASN A 82 12.60 -9.46 -19.19
CA ASN A 82 13.78 -8.65 -19.51
C ASN A 82 13.85 -7.33 -18.73
N ASN A 83 12.72 -6.84 -18.19
CA ASN A 83 12.61 -5.50 -17.61
C ASN A 83 12.21 -5.49 -16.13
N PHE A 84 11.69 -6.60 -15.62
CA PHE A 84 11.17 -6.73 -14.27
C PHE A 84 11.67 -8.02 -13.62
N VAL A 85 11.81 -7.99 -12.29
CA VAL A 85 12.15 -9.17 -11.49
C VAL A 85 11.15 -9.35 -10.35
N ALA A 86 10.78 -10.61 -10.11
CA ALA A 86 9.93 -11.01 -9.00
C ALA A 86 10.80 -11.44 -7.81
N GLU A 87 11.44 -10.46 -7.15
CA GLU A 87 12.23 -10.69 -5.95
C GLU A 87 11.56 -10.08 -4.70
N GLY A 88 11.82 -10.66 -3.53
CA GLY A 88 11.32 -10.10 -2.27
C GLY A 88 12.02 -8.79 -1.92
N GLU A 89 11.25 -7.78 -1.52
CA GLU A 89 11.74 -6.45 -1.14
C GLU A 89 11.98 -6.28 0.37
N LEU A 90 11.77 -7.35 1.14
CA LEU A 90 11.87 -7.38 2.60
C LEU A 90 13.00 -8.32 3.05
N ASP A 91 13.73 -7.89 4.06
CA ASP A 91 14.71 -8.70 4.80
C ASP A 91 14.08 -9.27 6.08
N GLU A 92 14.58 -10.43 6.50
CA GLU A 92 14.33 -10.94 7.84
C GLU A 92 14.90 -9.98 8.88
N TRP A 93 14.10 -9.65 9.88
CA TRP A 93 14.50 -8.76 10.95
C TRP A 93 13.93 -9.26 12.26
N SER A 94 14.69 -9.18 13.35
CA SER A 94 14.18 -9.51 14.69
C SER A 94 14.04 -8.25 15.52
N PRO A 95 12.87 -8.03 16.16
CA PRO A 95 12.68 -6.91 17.07
C PRO A 95 13.70 -6.95 18.21
N THR A 96 14.31 -5.80 18.50
CA THR A 96 15.36 -5.70 19.53
C THR A 96 14.83 -5.89 20.94
N ASP A 97 13.52 -5.72 21.14
CA ASP A 97 12.81 -5.89 22.41
C ASP A 97 12.09 -7.25 22.53
N TYR A 98 12.22 -8.12 21.53
CA TYR A 98 11.63 -9.45 21.55
C TYR A 98 12.12 -10.28 22.75
N LYS A 99 11.16 -10.89 23.45
CA LYS A 99 11.43 -11.80 24.58
C LYS A 99 10.67 -13.08 24.34
N SER A 100 11.39 -14.20 24.24
CA SER A 100 10.79 -15.53 24.07
C SER A 100 9.96 -15.98 25.28
N ASN A 101 10.18 -15.39 26.47
CA ASN A 101 9.40 -15.67 27.67
C ASN A 101 9.00 -14.35 28.38
N PRO A 102 8.00 -13.62 27.85
CA PRO A 102 7.58 -12.35 28.39
C PRO A 102 6.87 -12.53 29.74
N ALA A 103 6.98 -11.53 30.62
CA ALA A 103 6.53 -11.61 32.01
C ALA A 103 5.02 -11.89 32.15
N PHE A 104 4.20 -11.52 31.16
CA PHE A 104 2.76 -11.77 31.21
C PHE A 104 2.41 -13.26 31.15
N LEU A 105 3.25 -14.13 30.59
CA LEU A 105 3.00 -15.58 30.57
C LEU A 105 2.91 -16.15 31.98
N LYS A 106 3.62 -15.57 32.95
CA LYS A 106 3.55 -15.98 34.37
C LYS A 106 2.21 -15.65 35.03
N LYS A 107 1.43 -14.74 34.45
CA LYS A 107 0.12 -14.30 34.97
C LYS A 107 -1.03 -15.16 34.45
N ILE A 108 -0.80 -15.99 33.45
CA ILE A 108 -1.80 -16.92 32.91
C ILE A 108 -1.73 -18.17 33.77
N ASP A 109 -2.77 -18.50 34.53
CA ASP A 109 -2.75 -19.66 35.44
C ASP A 109 -2.93 -20.99 34.69
N ASP A 110 -3.83 -21.01 33.70
CA ASP A 110 -4.12 -22.17 32.88
C ASP A 110 -2.91 -22.55 32.02
N ILE A 111 -2.43 -23.80 32.17
CA ILE A 111 -1.23 -24.29 31.48
C ILE A 111 -1.43 -24.36 29.96
N VAL A 112 -2.62 -24.75 29.50
CA VAL A 112 -2.93 -24.90 28.07
C VAL A 112 -2.95 -23.52 27.42
N VAL A 113 -3.61 -22.54 28.06
CA VAL A 113 -3.64 -21.15 27.57
C VAL A 113 -2.25 -20.53 27.61
N ARG A 114 -1.44 -20.82 28.65
CA ARG A 114 -0.07 -20.32 28.76
C ARG A 114 0.83 -20.87 27.65
N ASP A 115 0.70 -22.15 27.34
CA ASP A 115 1.46 -22.78 26.26
C ASP A 115 1.01 -22.27 24.88
N PHE A 116 -0.30 -22.08 24.66
CA PHE A 116 -0.81 -21.40 23.47
C PHE A 116 -0.24 -19.98 23.31
N ALA A 117 -0.28 -19.17 24.38
CA ALA A 117 0.28 -17.83 24.36
C ALA A 117 1.80 -17.83 24.12
N ARG A 118 2.53 -18.82 24.63
CA ARG A 118 3.96 -18.99 24.34
C ARG A 118 4.19 -19.28 22.85
N ASN A 119 3.38 -20.14 22.24
CA ASN A 119 3.47 -20.45 20.81
C ASN A 119 3.16 -19.20 19.95
N LEU A 120 2.19 -18.38 20.37
CA LEU A 120 1.94 -17.09 19.72
C LEU A 120 3.10 -16.11 19.87
N VAL A 121 3.81 -16.12 21.00
CA VAL A 121 5.00 -15.28 21.14
C VAL A 121 6.10 -15.76 20.19
N SER A 122 6.28 -17.08 20.03
CA SER A 122 7.37 -17.63 19.21
C SER A 122 7.25 -17.33 17.71
N ILE A 123 6.07 -16.98 17.19
CA ILE A 123 5.90 -16.66 15.76
C ILE A 123 6.29 -15.22 15.41
N TRP A 124 6.44 -14.31 16.38
CA TRP A 124 6.71 -12.90 16.06
C TRP A 124 8.02 -12.67 15.30
N PRO A 125 9.16 -13.32 15.62
CA PRO A 125 10.38 -13.19 14.84
C PRO A 125 10.21 -13.67 13.39
N ASP A 126 9.43 -14.72 13.16
CA ASP A 126 9.18 -15.28 11.83
C ASP A 126 8.32 -14.35 10.96
N LEU A 127 7.55 -13.46 11.59
CA LEU A 127 6.71 -12.45 10.94
C LEU A 127 7.37 -11.05 10.91
N ALA A 128 8.51 -10.88 11.56
CA ALA A 128 9.19 -9.60 11.63
C ALA A 128 10.04 -9.36 10.39
N ARG A 129 9.86 -8.20 9.76
CA ARG A 129 10.49 -7.82 8.49
C ARG A 129 11.04 -6.41 8.57
N LYS A 130 11.97 -6.11 7.69
CA LYS A 130 12.44 -4.76 7.44
C LYS A 130 12.57 -4.55 5.93
N VAL A 131 12.32 -3.34 5.45
CA VAL A 131 12.52 -3.00 4.04
C VAL A 131 14.01 -3.10 3.68
N LYS A 132 14.31 -3.74 2.55
CA LYS A 132 15.67 -3.80 2.00
C LYS A 132 16.22 -2.42 1.69
N ASN A 133 17.53 -2.22 1.88
CA ASN A 133 18.18 -0.95 1.54
C ASN A 133 18.04 -0.61 0.05
N THR A 134 18.00 -1.61 -0.83
CA THR A 134 17.84 -1.42 -2.28
C THR A 134 16.58 -0.63 -2.66
N VAL A 135 15.50 -0.80 -1.87
CA VAL A 135 14.23 -0.06 -2.04
C VAL A 135 14.42 1.42 -1.72
N SER A 136 15.20 1.71 -0.67
CA SER A 136 15.50 3.10 -0.28
C SER A 136 16.50 3.77 -1.23
N GLU A 137 17.40 2.99 -1.82
CA GLU A 137 18.41 3.45 -2.78
C GLU A 137 17.83 3.75 -4.18
N ASN A 138 16.80 3.00 -4.60
CA ASN A 138 16.19 3.13 -5.93
C ASN A 138 14.64 3.15 -5.88
N PRO A 139 14.01 4.07 -5.13
CA PRO A 139 12.57 4.01 -4.84
C PRO A 139 11.67 4.10 -6.08
N ASP A 140 12.18 4.65 -7.18
CA ASP A 140 11.48 4.74 -8.48
C ASP A 140 11.31 3.38 -9.17
N ARG A 141 12.10 2.37 -8.78
CA ARG A 141 12.04 1.00 -9.33
C ARG A 141 11.09 0.08 -8.59
N HIS A 142 10.57 0.53 -7.47
CA HIS A 142 9.77 -0.27 -6.56
C HIS A 142 8.36 0.31 -6.47
N SER A 143 7.37 -0.57 -6.34
CA SER A 143 6.06 -0.11 -5.86
C SER A 143 6.04 -0.01 -4.33
N LEU A 144 6.92 -0.71 -3.60
CA LEU A 144 7.04 -0.63 -2.15
C LEU A 144 7.61 0.72 -1.71
N ILE A 145 6.95 1.36 -0.76
CA ILE A 145 7.35 2.61 -0.13
C ILE A 145 8.27 2.27 1.05
N PRO A 146 9.50 2.80 1.09
CA PRO A 146 10.44 2.48 2.15
C PRO A 146 9.99 3.05 3.50
N VAL A 147 10.04 2.21 4.54
CA VAL A 147 9.80 2.60 5.93
C VAL A 147 11.06 2.39 6.78
N PRO A 148 11.36 3.29 7.74
CA PRO A 148 12.66 3.32 8.42
C PRO A 148 12.85 2.21 9.45
N ASN A 149 11.75 1.70 10.02
CA ASN A 149 11.75 0.75 11.12
C ASN A 149 11.30 -0.64 10.66
N GLY A 150 11.71 -1.67 11.40
CA GLY A 150 11.15 -3.01 11.22
C GLY A 150 9.69 -3.05 11.66
N PHE A 151 8.92 -3.94 11.05
CA PHE A 151 7.49 -4.11 11.28
C PHE A 151 7.11 -5.59 11.24
N ILE A 152 5.89 -5.90 11.67
CA ILE A 152 5.35 -7.26 11.62
C ILE A 152 4.44 -7.37 10.40
N VAL A 153 4.68 -8.38 9.55
CA VAL A 153 3.72 -8.75 8.52
C VAL A 153 2.70 -9.74 9.12
N PRO A 154 1.39 -9.54 8.96
CA PRO A 154 0.45 -10.65 9.06
C PRO A 154 0.87 -11.68 8.00
N GLY A 155 0.61 -12.96 8.19
CA GLY A 155 0.96 -14.00 7.19
C GLY A 155 0.18 -13.89 5.86
N GLY A 156 0.19 -12.72 5.21
CA GLY A 156 -0.62 -12.27 4.07
C GLY A 156 -0.35 -10.79 3.73
N ALA A 157 -1.15 -10.22 2.81
CA ALA A 157 -0.83 -8.98 2.08
C ALA A 157 -1.15 -7.62 2.77
N LEU A 158 -1.39 -7.59 4.09
CA LEU A 158 -1.73 -6.33 4.79
C LEU A 158 -0.50 -5.76 5.48
N GLN A 159 -0.09 -4.57 5.08
CA GLN A 159 0.99 -3.81 5.70
C GLN A 159 0.45 -2.37 5.82
N GLY A 160 0.98 -1.51 6.69
CA GLY A 160 0.37 -0.19 6.90
C GLY A 160 1.30 0.74 7.65
N ALA A 161 1.72 1.81 6.98
CA ALA A 161 2.57 2.85 7.54
C ALA A 161 1.90 4.22 7.45
N VAL A 162 2.26 5.11 8.38
CA VAL A 162 1.82 6.50 8.34
C VAL A 162 2.64 7.25 7.30
N LEU A 163 1.98 7.70 6.23
CA LEU A 163 2.55 8.55 5.19
C LEU A 163 1.54 9.64 4.84
N LEU A 164 1.99 10.87 4.61
CA LEU A 164 1.13 12.00 4.20
C LEU A 164 -0.03 12.30 5.19
N GLY A 165 0.17 12.03 6.48
CA GLY A 165 -0.89 12.20 7.50
C GLY A 165 -1.98 11.13 7.43
N LEU A 166 -1.71 9.96 6.82
CA LEU A 166 -2.65 8.86 6.69
C LEU A 166 -1.97 7.53 6.99
N VAL A 167 -2.64 6.62 7.69
CA VAL A 167 -2.22 5.20 7.66
C VAL A 167 -2.69 4.60 6.34
N LEU A 168 -1.74 4.23 5.48
CA LEU A 168 -2.03 3.63 4.18
C LEU A 168 -2.59 2.21 4.34
N ASP A 169 -3.37 1.77 3.35
CA ASP A 169 -3.87 0.40 3.24
C ASP A 169 -2.75 -0.63 3.02
N SER A 170 -1.70 -0.21 2.30
CA SER A 170 -0.38 -0.83 2.32
C SER A 170 0.67 0.16 1.84
N GLU A 171 1.93 -0.08 2.18
CA GLU A 171 3.10 0.68 1.79
C GLU A 171 3.42 0.47 0.32
N ARG A 172 2.43 0.52 -0.57
CA ARG A 172 2.60 0.49 -2.01
C ARG A 172 2.13 1.79 -2.61
N VAL A 173 2.83 2.28 -3.64
CA VAL A 173 2.49 3.54 -4.31
C VAL A 173 1.04 3.57 -4.82
N TYR A 174 0.50 2.43 -5.23
CA TYR A 174 -0.89 2.32 -5.70
C TYR A 174 -1.96 2.41 -4.59
N TYR A 175 -1.56 2.50 -3.32
CA TYR A 175 -2.44 2.73 -2.15
C TYR A 175 -2.36 4.15 -1.57
N LEU A 176 -1.62 5.08 -2.19
CA LEU A 176 -1.40 6.43 -1.64
C LEU A 176 -2.68 7.25 -1.41
N ASN A 177 -3.79 6.91 -2.07
CA ASN A 177 -5.10 7.55 -1.88
C ASN A 177 -6.09 6.71 -1.02
N ARG A 178 -5.64 5.59 -0.45
CA ARG A 178 -6.47 4.67 0.35
C ARG A 178 -5.94 4.57 1.77
N SER A 179 -6.88 4.51 2.71
CA SER A 179 -6.61 4.26 4.12
C SER A 179 -7.43 3.08 4.60
N GLN A 180 -7.04 2.57 5.77
CA GLN A 180 -7.75 1.56 6.52
C GLN A 180 -8.47 2.19 7.72
N PRO A 181 -9.27 1.42 8.48
CA PRO A 181 -9.85 1.90 9.72
C PRO A 181 -8.80 2.62 10.60
N PRO A 182 -9.05 3.88 11.02
CA PRO A 182 -8.04 4.70 11.70
C PRO A 182 -7.82 4.24 13.15
N LEU A 183 -6.84 3.36 13.34
CA LEU A 183 -6.51 2.77 14.64
C LEU A 183 -5.25 3.39 15.28
N LEU A 184 -4.59 4.36 14.66
CA LEU A 184 -3.32 4.92 15.15
C LEU A 184 -3.45 5.48 16.57
N SER A 185 -4.50 6.25 16.86
CA SER A 185 -4.72 6.80 18.20
C SER A 185 -4.90 5.72 19.26
N LEU A 186 -5.54 4.59 18.92
CA LEU A 186 -5.69 3.43 19.81
C LEU A 186 -4.35 2.70 19.99
N MET A 187 -3.58 2.53 18.92
CA MET A 187 -2.23 1.95 18.98
C MET A 187 -1.31 2.78 19.86
N VAL A 188 -1.33 4.11 19.72
CA VAL A 188 -0.56 5.01 20.58
C VAL A 188 -1.04 4.94 22.02
N SER A 189 -2.35 4.88 22.28
CA SER A 189 -2.86 4.68 23.64
C SER A 189 -2.27 3.43 24.29
N LEU A 190 -2.26 2.30 23.57
CA LEU A 190 -1.66 1.05 24.06
C LEU A 190 -0.15 1.18 24.29
N TYR A 191 0.57 1.84 23.38
CA TYR A 191 2.01 2.08 23.52
C TYR A 191 2.32 2.92 24.76
N ILE A 192 1.59 4.01 24.98
CA ILE A 192 1.76 4.88 26.14
C ILE A 192 1.37 4.15 27.42
N ASP A 193 0.34 3.32 27.39
CA ASP A 193 -0.03 2.50 28.54
C ASP A 193 1.05 1.50 28.93
N ALA A 194 1.72 0.90 27.94
CA ALA A 194 2.79 -0.07 28.17
C ALA A 194 4.12 0.58 28.59
N THR A 195 4.51 1.68 27.95
CA THR A 195 5.85 2.28 28.11
C THR A 195 5.89 3.43 29.11
N LYS A 196 4.74 4.07 29.36
CA LYS A 196 4.62 5.35 30.08
C LYS A 196 5.51 6.46 29.51
N ASN A 197 5.89 6.36 28.24
CA ASN A 197 6.80 7.30 27.58
C ASN A 197 6.05 8.55 27.09
N LEU A 198 5.77 9.47 28.00
CA LEU A 198 5.08 10.73 27.68
C LEU A 198 5.92 11.68 26.83
N GLU A 199 7.25 11.55 26.82
CA GLU A 199 8.10 12.39 25.99
C GLU A 199 7.95 12.03 24.52
N TRP A 200 7.98 10.74 24.19
CA TRP A 200 7.67 10.26 22.84
C TRP A 200 6.30 10.74 22.38
N LEU A 201 5.28 10.75 23.26
CA LEU A 201 3.96 11.27 22.90
C LEU A 201 4.03 12.74 22.52
N ARG A 202 4.73 13.58 23.30
CA ARG A 202 4.86 15.01 23.00
C ARG A 202 5.55 15.25 21.65
N GLU A 203 6.54 14.45 21.33
CA GLU A 203 7.28 14.54 20.07
C GLU A 203 6.47 14.08 18.85
N ASN A 204 5.43 13.24 19.04
CA ASN A 204 4.70 12.59 17.94
C ASN A 204 3.19 12.91 17.89
N ILE A 205 2.67 13.71 18.84
CA ILE A 205 1.23 14.00 18.95
C ILE A 205 0.68 14.70 17.71
N GLU A 206 1.49 15.53 17.05
CA GLU A 206 1.10 16.22 15.82
C GLU A 206 0.76 15.24 14.70
N THR A 207 1.55 14.17 14.52
CA THR A 207 1.26 13.11 13.54
C THR A 207 -0.09 12.43 13.77
N ILE A 208 -0.45 12.20 15.03
CA ILE A 208 -1.74 11.59 15.41
C ILE A 208 -2.89 12.57 15.13
N GLU A 209 -2.67 13.84 15.42
CA GLU A 209 -3.65 14.90 15.16
C GLU A 209 -3.87 15.09 13.65
N ASP A 210 -2.80 14.99 12.85
CA ASP A 210 -2.86 15.14 11.40
C ASP A 210 -3.71 14.03 10.75
N GLU A 211 -3.61 12.78 11.21
CA GLU A 211 -4.49 11.70 10.74
C GLU A 211 -5.96 12.00 11.04
N LEU A 212 -6.27 12.43 12.27
CA LEU A 212 -7.64 12.78 12.63
C LEU A 212 -8.15 13.96 11.80
N LYS A 213 -7.34 15.01 11.63
CA LYS A 213 -7.68 16.18 10.81
C LYS A 213 -7.93 15.79 9.36
N TRP A 214 -7.12 14.88 8.81
CA TRP A 214 -7.30 14.39 7.45
C TRP A 214 -8.66 13.69 7.29
N TRP A 215 -9.01 12.78 8.20
CA TRP A 215 -10.32 12.09 8.17
C TRP A 215 -11.48 13.06 8.31
N LEU A 216 -11.40 14.01 9.25
CA LEU A 216 -12.45 15.00 9.47
C LEU A 216 -12.62 15.97 8.30
N THR A 217 -11.55 16.22 7.53
CA THR A 217 -11.56 17.13 6.39
C THR A 217 -12.01 16.43 5.10
N ASN A 218 -11.51 15.22 4.84
CA ASN A 218 -11.62 14.56 3.53
C ASN A 218 -12.67 13.44 3.50
N ARG A 219 -13.14 12.98 4.67
CA ARG A 219 -13.98 11.79 4.78
C ARG A 219 -15.20 12.02 5.66
N VAL A 220 -15.58 13.26 5.94
CA VAL A 220 -16.84 13.58 6.61
C VAL A 220 -17.85 14.08 5.59
N THR A 221 -19.02 13.46 5.60
CA THR A 221 -20.17 13.89 4.81
C THR A 221 -21.35 14.21 5.72
N VAL A 222 -22.27 15.05 5.24
CA VAL A 222 -23.49 15.42 5.96
C VAL A 222 -24.64 14.59 5.42
N VAL A 223 -25.23 13.76 6.28
CA VAL A 223 -26.42 12.97 5.99
C VAL A 223 -27.61 13.60 6.70
N GLU A 224 -28.69 13.85 5.97
CA GLU A 224 -29.93 14.37 6.53
C GLU A 224 -30.96 13.24 6.68
N ARG A 225 -31.54 13.11 7.87
CA ARG A 225 -32.62 12.16 8.16
C ARG A 225 -33.63 12.82 9.09
N ASP A 226 -34.91 12.79 8.70
CA ASP A 226 -36.02 13.37 9.48
C ASP A 226 -35.81 14.87 9.84
N GLY A 227 -35.19 15.63 8.93
CA GLY A 227 -34.85 17.05 9.13
C GLY A 227 -33.67 17.31 10.06
N VAL A 228 -33.00 16.27 10.56
CA VAL A 228 -31.78 16.36 11.37
C VAL A 228 -30.56 16.06 10.51
N LYS A 229 -29.56 16.94 10.58
CA LYS A 229 -28.28 16.78 9.89
C LYS A 229 -27.26 16.10 10.78
N TYR A 230 -26.63 15.05 10.27
CA TYR A 230 -25.60 14.26 10.93
C TYR A 230 -24.31 14.34 10.12
N SER A 231 -23.21 14.72 10.78
CA SER A 231 -21.87 14.62 10.20
C SER A 231 -21.32 13.23 10.50
N LEU A 232 -21.05 12.44 9.46
CA LEU A 232 -20.57 11.07 9.57
C LEU A 232 -19.30 10.88 8.75
N ALA A 233 -18.35 10.13 9.29
CA ALA A 233 -17.22 9.66 8.52
C ALA A 233 -17.65 8.52 7.58
N HIS A 234 -17.13 8.51 6.35
CA HIS A 234 -17.34 7.42 5.40
C HIS A 234 -16.02 7.01 4.75
N TYR A 235 -15.89 5.72 4.41
CA TYR A 235 -14.78 5.24 3.59
C TYR A 235 -15.02 5.64 2.15
N ALA A 236 -14.03 6.28 1.55
CA ALA A 236 -14.01 6.64 0.15
C ALA A 236 -12.58 6.57 -0.39
N SER A 237 -12.46 6.10 -1.62
CA SER A 237 -11.25 6.18 -2.44
C SER A 237 -11.53 7.17 -3.56
N GLU A 238 -10.54 7.99 -3.88
CA GLU A 238 -10.62 8.97 -4.95
C GLU A 238 -9.82 8.44 -6.14
N SER A 239 -10.44 7.58 -6.94
CA SER A 239 -9.84 6.97 -8.14
C SER A 239 -10.88 6.96 -9.25
N GLY A 240 -10.51 7.38 -10.46
CA GLY A 240 -11.34 7.25 -11.67
C GLY A 240 -10.88 6.10 -12.57
N THR A 241 -9.92 5.29 -12.10
CA THR A 241 -9.28 4.22 -12.86
C THR A 241 -9.35 2.89 -12.10
N PRO A 242 -9.26 1.75 -12.80
CA PRO A 242 -9.14 0.43 -12.19
C PRO A 242 -7.99 0.38 -11.18
N ARG A 243 -8.17 -0.37 -10.10
CA ARG A 243 -7.14 -0.60 -9.10
C ARG A 243 -5.95 -1.36 -9.71
N PRO A 244 -4.71 -0.87 -9.62
CA PRO A 244 -3.57 -1.57 -10.20
C PRO A 244 -3.42 -3.02 -9.72
N GLU A 245 -3.71 -3.30 -8.44
CA GLU A 245 -3.65 -4.63 -7.84
C GLU A 245 -4.86 -5.52 -8.11
N SER A 246 -5.91 -5.00 -8.76
CA SER A 246 -7.15 -5.70 -9.12
C SER A 246 -7.66 -5.23 -10.49
N TYR A 247 -6.74 -4.93 -11.39
CA TYR A 247 -7.01 -4.19 -12.62
C TYR A 247 -7.94 -4.96 -13.55
N HIS A 248 -7.62 -6.23 -13.82
CA HIS A 248 -8.43 -7.09 -14.67
C HIS A 248 -9.84 -7.30 -14.09
N GLU A 249 -9.93 -7.48 -12.77
CA GLU A 249 -11.17 -7.68 -12.03
C GLU A 249 -12.07 -6.43 -12.10
N ASP A 250 -11.49 -5.24 -11.93
CA ASP A 250 -12.19 -3.96 -11.98
C ASP A 250 -12.67 -3.66 -13.40
N VAL A 251 -11.81 -3.84 -14.42
CA VAL A 251 -12.20 -3.67 -15.84
C VAL A 251 -13.37 -4.58 -16.18
N ARG A 252 -13.31 -5.86 -15.78
CA ARG A 252 -14.38 -6.83 -16.03
C ARG A 252 -15.68 -6.45 -15.30
N THR A 253 -15.59 -5.96 -14.08
CA THR A 253 -16.76 -5.55 -13.29
C THR A 253 -17.42 -4.32 -13.92
N CYS A 254 -16.62 -3.31 -14.27
CA CYS A 254 -17.08 -2.08 -14.89
C CYS A 254 -17.59 -2.27 -16.33
N ALA A 255 -17.16 -3.31 -17.05
CA ALA A 255 -17.66 -3.62 -18.40
C ALA A 255 -19.17 -3.95 -18.45
N THR A 256 -19.80 -4.23 -17.30
CA THR A 256 -21.25 -4.45 -17.22
C THR A 256 -22.09 -3.17 -17.29
N PHE A 257 -21.45 -1.99 -17.16
CA PHE A 257 -22.11 -0.70 -17.19
C PHE A 257 -21.92 -0.02 -18.56
N GLU A 258 -23.00 0.53 -19.10
CA GLU A 258 -22.98 1.25 -20.38
C GLU A 258 -22.51 2.71 -20.25
N SER A 259 -22.73 3.31 -19.07
CA SER A 259 -22.41 4.71 -18.76
C SER A 259 -21.03 4.83 -18.12
N GLU A 260 -20.17 5.68 -18.68
CA GLU A 260 -18.86 6.00 -18.06
C GLU A 260 -19.01 6.62 -16.67
N ASN A 261 -20.07 7.39 -16.43
CA ASN A 261 -20.35 7.93 -15.09
C ASN A 261 -20.64 6.81 -14.08
N ASP A 262 -21.30 5.73 -14.51
CA ASP A 262 -21.63 4.62 -13.61
C ASP A 262 -20.38 3.81 -13.26
N LYS A 263 -19.43 3.72 -14.19
CA LYS A 263 -18.12 3.07 -13.98
C LYS A 263 -17.27 3.85 -12.98
N VAL A 264 -17.23 5.17 -13.08
CA VAL A 264 -16.46 6.04 -12.17
C VAL A 264 -17.03 6.02 -10.74
N MET A 265 -18.33 5.76 -10.56
CA MET A 265 -18.95 5.67 -9.23
C MET A 265 -18.60 4.37 -8.47
N LEU A 266 -17.93 3.41 -9.10
CA LEU A 266 -17.49 2.15 -8.50
C LEU A 266 -16.04 2.15 -8.02
N SER A 267 -15.22 3.08 -8.54
CA SER A 267 -13.76 3.19 -8.28
C SER A 267 -13.43 4.11 -7.10
#